data_AF-A0A6I4UV37-F1
#
_entry.id   AF-A0A6I4UV37-F1
#
_cell.length_a   1.000
_cell.length_b   1.000
_cell.length_c   1.000
_cell.angle_alpha   90.00
_cell.angle_beta   90.00
_cell.angle_gamma   90.00
#
_symmetry.space_group_name_H-M   'P 1'
#
loop_
_entity.id
_entity.type
_entity.pdbx_description
1 polymer ?
#
loop_
_entity_poly.entity_id
_entity_poly.type
_entity_poly.pdbx_seq_one_letter_code
_entity_poly.pdbx_strand_id
1 'polypeptide(L)'
;MTLLPRATAKAILWLLLAVPAALMLRGLVGGEALPMDLLHPSGETSVRLMVLAMLPGPLIDAFGPNRFLRGWLSIRRNLGVAAFAYALLHLAIYVIDMRTIAAMLDELGLPGIWTGWLALFLMILPAAVSFDRAMRWLGRGWKRIQRLVYAAFVLALAHWLLLDWNWKPAAIHLLPLAMAWLLRAWRVSTKVTRERTFA
;
A
#
# COMPACT_ATOMS: atom_id res chain seq x y z
N MET A 1 -2.26 -33.50 -3.16
CA MET A 1 -1.84 -32.08 -3.33
C MET A 1 -0.88 -31.72 -2.20
N THR A 2 0.42 -31.79 -2.46
CA THR A 2 1.48 -31.41 -1.50
C THR A 2 1.40 -29.90 -1.24
N LEU A 3 1.00 -29.52 -0.02
CA LEU A 3 1.05 -28.13 0.42
C LEU A 3 2.52 -27.70 0.45
N LEU A 4 2.90 -26.69 -0.33
CA LEU A 4 4.25 -26.11 -0.30
C LEU A 4 4.61 -25.72 1.15
N PRO A 5 5.86 -25.96 1.60
CA PRO A 5 6.32 -25.47 2.90
C PRO A 5 6.09 -23.97 3.05
N ARG A 6 5.71 -23.51 4.26
CA ARG A 6 5.40 -22.09 4.51
C ARG A 6 6.53 -21.15 4.11
N ALA A 7 7.78 -21.57 4.31
CA ALA A 7 8.96 -20.81 3.90
C ALA A 7 9.02 -20.62 2.38
N THR A 8 8.80 -21.69 1.61
CA THR A 8 8.77 -21.67 0.15
C THR A 8 7.66 -20.77 -0.38
N ALA A 9 6.46 -20.87 0.17
CA ALA A 9 5.35 -20.00 -0.21
C ALA A 9 5.65 -18.51 0.05
N LYS A 10 6.31 -18.21 1.17
CA LYS A 10 6.75 -16.84 1.49
C LYS A 10 7.83 -16.36 0.53
N ALA A 11 8.81 -17.20 0.18
CA ALA A 11 9.85 -16.84 -0.78
C ALA A 11 9.26 -16.55 -2.16
N ILE A 12 8.36 -17.41 -2.65
CA ILE A 12 7.65 -17.20 -3.92
C ILE A 12 6.88 -15.88 -3.89
N LEU A 13 6.16 -15.58 -2.80
CA LEU A 13 5.46 -14.31 -2.66
C LEU A 13 6.40 -13.11 -2.79
N TRP A 14 7.55 -13.13 -2.11
CA TRP A 14 8.53 -12.04 -2.19
C TRP A 14 9.14 -11.91 -3.59
N LEU A 15 9.42 -13.03 -4.26
CA LEU A 15 9.87 -13.01 -5.66
C LEU A 15 8.82 -12.35 -6.56
N LEU A 16 7.54 -12.75 -6.44
CA LEU A 16 6.45 -12.15 -7.21
C LEU A 16 6.31 -10.65 -6.95
N LEU A 17 6.43 -10.22 -5.69
CA LEU A 17 6.35 -8.80 -5.32
C LEU A 17 7.57 -8.01 -5.82
N ALA A 18 8.73 -8.65 -6.00
CA ALA A 18 9.94 -8.01 -6.51
C ALA A 18 9.99 -7.89 -8.03
N VAL A 19 9.16 -8.64 -8.78
CA VAL A 19 9.18 -8.64 -10.25
C VAL A 19 9.02 -7.24 -10.86
N PRO A 20 8.01 -6.41 -10.49
CA PRO A 20 7.89 -5.08 -11.08
C PRO A 20 9.11 -4.19 -10.82
N ALA A 21 9.64 -4.19 -9.59
CA ALA A 21 10.87 -3.47 -9.26
C ALA A 21 12.07 -3.97 -10.07
N ALA A 22 12.23 -5.28 -10.26
CA ALA A 22 13.29 -5.84 -11.08
C ALA A 22 13.19 -5.39 -12.55
N LEU A 23 11.97 -5.32 -13.10
CA LEU A 23 11.74 -4.82 -14.46
C LEU A 23 12.07 -3.32 -14.58
N MET A 24 11.66 -2.50 -13.61
CA MET A 24 11.99 -1.07 -13.55
C MET A 24 13.51 -0.86 -13.50
N LEU A 25 14.20 -1.55 -12.60
CA LEU A 25 15.65 -1.44 -12.44
C LEU A 25 16.41 -1.94 -13.67
N ARG A 26 15.93 -3.00 -14.31
CA ARG A 26 16.50 -3.48 -15.58
C ARG A 26 16.39 -2.41 -16.67
N GLY A 27 15.22 -1.79 -16.83
CA GLY A 27 15.02 -0.72 -17.81
C GLY A 27 15.92 0.50 -17.54
N LEU A 28 16.05 0.88 -16.27
CA LEU A 28 16.91 1.98 -15.84
C LEU A 28 18.39 1.72 -16.13
N VAL A 29 18.91 0.55 -15.71
CA VAL A 29 20.34 0.20 -15.88
C VAL A 29 20.68 -0.10 -17.34
N GLY A 30 19.73 -0.66 -18.10
CA GLY A 30 19.87 -0.90 -19.54
C GLY A 30 19.80 0.35 -20.40
N GLY A 31 19.43 1.50 -19.82
CA GLY A 31 19.23 2.75 -20.57
C GLY A 31 17.96 2.77 -21.42
N GLU A 32 17.04 1.82 -21.21
CA GLU A 32 15.75 1.73 -21.92
C GLU A 32 14.71 2.70 -21.33
N ALA A 33 14.88 3.13 -20.07
CA ALA A 33 14.00 4.06 -19.38
C ALA A 33 14.80 5.12 -18.61
N LEU A 34 14.33 6.37 -18.63
CA LEU A 34 14.87 7.44 -17.81
C LEU A 34 14.26 7.38 -16.40
N PRO A 35 14.93 7.93 -15.36
CA PRO A 35 14.37 7.98 -14.01
C PRO A 35 12.97 8.60 -13.96
N MET A 36 12.75 9.72 -14.66
CA MET A 36 11.43 10.35 -14.80
C MET A 36 10.32 9.41 -15.29
N ASP A 37 10.62 8.48 -16.20
CA ASP A 37 9.64 7.52 -16.73
C ASP A 37 9.22 6.49 -15.66
N LEU A 38 10.05 6.30 -14.64
CA LEU A 38 9.85 5.31 -13.58
C LEU A 38 9.24 5.90 -12.31
N LEU A 39 9.14 7.23 -12.18
CA LEU A 39 8.52 7.90 -11.03
C LEU A 39 7.06 7.48 -10.86
N HIS A 40 6.26 7.64 -11.92
CA HIS A 40 4.84 7.28 -11.88
C HIS A 40 4.60 5.78 -11.60
N PRO A 41 5.19 4.83 -12.35
CA PRO A 41 4.88 3.41 -12.14
C PRO A 41 5.41 2.87 -10.80
N SER A 42 6.51 3.40 -10.26
CA SER A 42 7.01 3.02 -8.93
C SER A 42 6.08 3.47 -7.80
N GLY A 43 5.62 4.73 -7.83
CA GLY A 43 4.66 5.29 -6.88
C GLY A 43 3.30 4.61 -6.97
N GLU A 44 2.79 4.41 -8.19
CA GLU A 44 1.52 3.71 -8.44
C GLU A 44 1.56 2.26 -7.92
N THR A 45 2.68 1.55 -8.11
CA THR A 45 2.84 0.18 -7.57
C THR A 45 2.79 0.16 -6.05
N SER A 46 3.37 1.17 -5.38
CA SER A 46 3.23 1.33 -3.92
C SER A 46 1.75 1.46 -3.51
N VAL A 47 1.01 2.38 -4.13
CA VAL A 47 -0.42 2.63 -3.86
C VAL A 47 -1.26 1.38 -4.12
N ARG A 48 -1.03 0.67 -5.23
CA ARG A 48 -1.69 -0.61 -5.55
C ARG A 48 -1.51 -1.65 -4.44
N LEU A 49 -0.29 -1.79 -3.93
CA LEU A 49 -0.01 -2.73 -2.84
C LEU A 49 -0.66 -2.30 -1.52
N MET A 50 -0.77 -1.00 -1.24
CA MET A 50 -1.53 -0.48 -0.09
C MET A 50 -3.00 -0.89 -0.20
N VAL A 51 -3.64 -0.68 -1.36
CA VAL A 51 -5.03 -1.08 -1.62
C VAL A 51 -5.19 -2.59 -1.39
N LEU A 52 -4.31 -3.40 -1.97
CA LEU A 52 -4.35 -4.86 -1.79
C LEU A 52 -4.14 -5.28 -0.33
N ALA A 53 -3.39 -4.54 0.47
CA ALA A 53 -3.22 -4.81 1.90
C ALA A 53 -4.46 -4.41 2.74
N MET A 54 -5.27 -3.46 2.27
CA MET A 54 -6.42 -2.92 3.00
C MET A 54 -7.73 -3.62 2.65
N LEU A 55 -7.85 -4.22 1.46
CA LEU A 55 -9.06 -4.90 0.96
C LEU A 55 -9.54 -6.13 1.76
N PRO A 56 -8.67 -7.01 2.30
CA PRO A 56 -9.15 -8.25 2.94
C PRO A 56 -10.08 -8.02 4.13
N GLY A 57 -9.82 -6.96 4.92
CA GLY A 57 -10.62 -6.62 6.10
C GLY A 57 -12.09 -6.37 5.78
N PRO A 58 -12.43 -5.33 4.99
CA PRO A 58 -13.82 -5.03 4.65
C PRO A 58 -14.52 -6.17 3.89
N LEU A 59 -13.80 -6.92 3.06
CA LEU A 59 -14.37 -8.08 2.36
C LEU A 59 -14.75 -9.22 3.32
N ILE A 60 -13.92 -9.51 4.32
CA ILE A 60 -14.24 -10.50 5.36
C ILE A 60 -15.44 -10.04 6.19
N ASP A 61 -15.52 -8.76 6.55
CA ASP A 61 -16.65 -8.21 7.30
C ASP A 61 -17.96 -8.31 6.50
N ALA A 62 -17.90 -8.09 5.18
CA ALA A 62 -19.08 -8.10 4.31
C ALA A 62 -19.55 -9.51 3.91
N PHE A 63 -18.63 -10.42 3.57
CA PHE A 63 -18.95 -11.75 3.01
C PHE A 63 -18.69 -12.92 3.96
N GLY A 64 -18.06 -12.66 5.10
CA GLY A 64 -17.61 -13.71 6.02
C GLY A 64 -16.27 -14.33 5.63
N PRO A 65 -15.65 -15.12 6.52
CA PRO A 65 -14.33 -15.66 6.30
C PRO A 65 -14.38 -16.91 5.41
N ASN A 66 -13.87 -16.82 4.18
CA ASN A 66 -13.64 -17.97 3.30
C ASN A 66 -12.13 -18.32 3.17
N ARG A 67 -11.80 -19.47 2.54
CA ARG A 67 -10.40 -19.94 2.42
C ARG A 67 -9.51 -18.93 1.69
N PHE A 68 -10.03 -18.31 0.63
CA PHE A 68 -9.31 -17.32 -0.17
C PHE A 68 -9.00 -16.05 0.63
N LEU A 69 -10.01 -15.45 1.26
CA LEU A 69 -9.87 -14.23 2.08
C LEU A 69 -8.97 -14.46 3.29
N ARG A 70 -9.02 -15.64 3.93
CA ARG A 70 -8.07 -15.99 5.00
C ARG A 70 -6.63 -16.09 4.47
N GLY A 71 -6.44 -16.67 3.28
CA GLY A 71 -5.15 -16.70 2.60
C GLY A 71 -4.62 -15.30 2.30
N TRP A 72 -5.46 -14.42 1.74
CA TRP A 72 -5.11 -13.03 1.47
C TRP A 72 -4.79 -12.26 2.76
N LEU A 73 -5.61 -12.41 3.79
CA LEU A 73 -5.34 -11.80 5.09
C LEU A 73 -4.00 -12.24 5.69
N SER A 74 -3.55 -13.48 5.44
CA SER A 74 -2.26 -13.99 5.91
C SER A 74 -1.06 -13.30 5.26
N ILE A 75 -1.21 -12.79 4.03
CA ILE A 75 -0.15 -12.08 3.29
C ILE A 75 -0.25 -10.55 3.40
N ARG A 76 -1.31 -10.02 4.03
CA ARG A 76 -1.55 -8.58 4.22
C ARG A 76 -0.32 -7.81 4.72
N ARG A 77 0.41 -8.37 5.69
CA ARG A 77 1.62 -7.72 6.23
C ARG A 77 2.73 -7.63 5.19
N ASN A 78 2.93 -8.69 4.39
CA ASN A 78 3.95 -8.68 3.33
C ASN A 78 3.60 -7.64 2.26
N LEU A 79 2.31 -7.51 1.89
CA LEU A 79 1.85 -6.48 0.95
C LEU A 79 2.13 -5.06 1.47
N GLY A 80 1.86 -4.80 2.76
CA GLY A 80 2.14 -3.49 3.36
C GLY A 80 3.65 -3.16 3.41
N VAL A 81 4.50 -4.14 3.74
CA VAL A 81 5.96 -3.93 3.71
C VAL A 81 6.46 -3.74 2.28
N ALA A 82 5.93 -4.49 1.32
CA ALA A 82 6.26 -4.31 -0.09
C ALA A 82 5.83 -2.92 -0.58
N ALA A 83 4.64 -2.44 -0.22
CA ALA A 83 4.20 -1.08 -0.54
C ALA A 83 5.21 -0.03 -0.05
N PHE A 84 5.69 -0.16 1.19
CA PHE A 84 6.74 0.71 1.73
C PHE A 84 8.07 0.60 0.96
N ALA A 85 8.48 -0.62 0.58
CA ALA A 85 9.68 -0.81 -0.24
C ALA A 85 9.56 -0.14 -1.62
N TYR A 86 8.38 -0.18 -2.24
CA TYR A 86 8.12 0.55 -3.50
C TYR A 86 8.09 2.07 -3.28
N ALA A 87 7.63 2.56 -2.13
CA ALA A 87 7.74 3.99 -1.78
C ALA A 87 9.21 4.43 -1.63
N LEU A 88 10.07 3.58 -1.05
CA LEU A 88 11.51 3.83 -1.00
C LEU A 88 12.17 3.76 -2.39
N LEU A 89 11.75 2.82 -3.23
CA LEU A 89 12.19 2.75 -4.62
C LEU A 89 11.81 4.02 -5.38
N HIS A 90 10.58 4.49 -5.22
CA HIS A 90 10.09 5.75 -5.79
C HIS A 90 10.94 6.94 -5.33
N LEU A 91 11.22 7.05 -4.02
CA LEU A 91 12.12 8.07 -3.49
C LEU A 91 13.54 7.97 -4.08
N ALA A 92 14.07 6.75 -4.22
CA ALA A 92 15.40 6.55 -4.81
C ALA A 92 15.43 7.00 -6.28
N ILE A 93 14.40 6.68 -7.07
CA ILE A 93 14.27 7.14 -8.45
C ILE A 93 14.19 8.66 -8.51
N TYR A 94 13.41 9.30 -7.64
CA TYR A 94 13.32 10.76 -7.53
C TYR A 94 14.68 11.41 -7.24
N VAL A 95 15.44 10.85 -6.27
CA VAL A 95 16.78 11.35 -5.96
C VAL A 95 17.73 11.23 -7.15
N ILE A 96 17.64 10.13 -7.91
CA ILE A 96 18.43 9.91 -9.13
C ILE A 96 18.02 10.91 -10.22
N ASP A 97 16.72 11.15 -10.39
CA ASP A 97 16.17 12.07 -11.40
C ASP A 97 16.60 13.52 -11.16
N MET A 98 16.51 13.98 -9.91
CA MET A 98 16.84 15.35 -9.52
C MET A 98 18.34 15.68 -9.60
N ARG A 99 19.21 14.66 -9.50
CA ARG A 99 20.70 14.72 -9.56
C ARG A 99 21.41 15.61 -8.53
N THR A 100 20.75 16.63 -7.98
CA THR A 100 21.32 17.63 -7.08
C THR A 100 20.34 17.98 -5.97
N ILE A 101 20.86 18.37 -4.80
CA ILE A 101 20.04 18.83 -3.68
C ILE A 101 19.32 20.14 -4.01
N ALA A 102 19.97 21.04 -4.75
CA ALA A 102 19.37 22.32 -5.15
C ALA A 102 18.05 22.12 -5.92
N ALA A 103 18.05 21.23 -6.91
CA ALA A 103 16.84 20.88 -7.66
C ALA A 103 15.71 20.36 -6.75
N MET A 104 16.04 19.53 -5.76
CA MET A 104 15.03 19.04 -4.79
C MET A 104 14.50 20.16 -3.89
N LEU A 105 15.33 21.16 -3.55
CA LEU A 105 14.91 22.28 -2.72
C LEU A 105 13.97 23.23 -3.47
N ASP A 106 14.15 23.38 -4.77
CA ASP A 106 13.27 24.19 -5.62
C ASP A 106 11.83 23.64 -5.65
N GLU A 107 11.66 22.32 -5.46
CA GLU A 107 10.34 21.68 -5.40
C GLU A 107 9.61 21.83 -4.05
N LEU A 108 10.28 22.32 -3.00
CA LEU A 108 9.66 22.44 -1.66
C LEU A 108 8.45 23.39 -1.63
N GLY A 109 8.29 24.27 -2.62
CA GLY A 109 7.11 25.12 -2.76
C GLY A 109 5.85 24.34 -3.18
N LEU A 110 5.98 23.12 -3.68
CA LEU A 110 4.88 22.32 -4.21
C LEU A 110 4.15 21.56 -3.07
N PRO A 111 2.84 21.79 -2.84
CA PRO A 111 2.08 21.08 -1.82
C PRO A 111 2.09 19.56 -2.00
N GLY A 112 2.15 19.09 -3.26
CA GLY A 112 2.26 17.67 -3.60
C GLY A 112 3.46 17.01 -2.92
N ILE A 113 4.64 17.64 -2.95
CA ILE A 113 5.88 17.10 -2.38
C ILE A 113 5.75 16.85 -0.87
N TRP A 114 5.17 17.79 -0.13
CA TRP A 114 4.93 17.63 1.31
C TRP A 114 4.02 16.47 1.65
N THR A 115 2.95 16.27 0.88
CA THR A 115 2.05 15.12 1.09
C THR A 115 2.76 13.79 0.84
N GLY A 116 3.70 13.73 -0.11
CA GLY A 116 4.55 12.56 -0.35
C GLY A 116 5.49 12.25 0.82
N TRP A 117 6.20 13.27 1.33
CA TRP A 117 7.07 13.14 2.50
C TRP A 117 6.31 12.68 3.75
N LEU A 118 5.15 13.26 4.01
CA LEU A 118 4.34 12.89 5.16
C LEU A 118 3.76 11.48 5.02
N ALA A 119 3.34 11.08 3.80
CA ALA A 119 2.91 9.72 3.52
C ALA A 119 4.04 8.72 3.83
N LEU A 120 5.25 8.97 3.30
CA LEU A 120 6.41 8.12 3.54
C LEU A 120 6.73 8.02 5.04
N PHE A 121 6.77 9.15 5.76
CA PHE A 121 7.02 9.19 7.19
C PHE A 121 6.02 8.32 7.98
N LEU A 122 4.73 8.44 7.66
CA LEU A 122 3.69 7.63 8.30
C LEU A 122 3.78 6.14 7.96
N MET A 123 4.37 5.76 6.82
CA MET A 123 4.61 4.36 6.45
C MET A 123 5.82 3.73 7.18
N ILE A 124 6.81 4.53 7.58
CA ILE A 124 8.00 4.04 8.30
C ILE A 124 7.59 3.32 9.59
N LEU A 125 6.70 3.92 10.38
CA LEU A 125 6.29 3.38 11.67
C LEU A 125 5.64 1.97 11.57
N PRO A 126 4.60 1.73 10.76
CA PRO A 126 4.02 0.41 10.59
C PRO A 126 4.97 -0.58 9.91
N ALA A 127 5.82 -0.13 8.97
CA ALA A 127 6.83 -0.99 8.34
C ALA A 127 7.87 -1.47 9.35
N ALA A 128 8.39 -0.55 10.18
CA ALA A 128 9.41 -0.85 11.19
C ALA A 128 8.93 -1.90 12.21
N VAL A 129 7.64 -1.93 12.55
CA VAL A 129 7.06 -2.90 13.51
C VAL A 129 6.40 -4.12 12.84
N SER A 130 6.68 -4.37 11.56
CA SER A 130 6.08 -5.47 10.78
C SER A 130 6.82 -6.81 10.92
N PHE A 131 7.17 -7.19 12.15
CA PHE A 131 7.78 -8.49 12.48
C PHE A 131 7.14 -9.15 13.70
N ASP A 132 7.27 -10.48 13.81
CA ASP A 132 6.51 -11.29 14.78
C ASP A 132 6.83 -10.95 16.24
N ARG A 133 8.06 -10.50 16.52
CA ARG A 133 8.47 -10.06 17.87
C ARG A 133 7.80 -8.74 18.26
N ALA A 134 7.76 -7.73 17.38
CA ALA A 134 7.08 -6.46 17.65
C ALA A 134 5.58 -6.64 17.85
N MET A 135 4.93 -7.49 17.04
CA MET A 135 3.51 -7.79 17.19
C MET A 135 3.19 -8.39 18.57
N ARG A 136 4.02 -9.32 19.06
CA ARG A 136 3.86 -9.92 20.39
C ARG A 136 4.12 -8.92 21.52
N TRP A 137 5.15 -8.08 21.37
CA TRP A 137 5.54 -7.11 22.38
C TRP A 137 4.53 -5.96 22.53
N LEU A 138 4.06 -5.39 21.42
CA LEU A 138 3.18 -4.22 21.41
C LEU A 138 1.70 -4.59 21.61
N GLY A 139 1.32 -5.86 21.40
CA GLY A 139 -0.04 -6.37 21.60
C GLY A 139 -1.12 -5.51 20.90
N ARG A 140 -2.02 -4.91 21.69
CA ARG A 140 -3.09 -4.03 21.17
C ARG A 140 -2.55 -2.73 20.55
N GLY A 141 -1.41 -2.23 21.02
CA GLY A 141 -0.75 -1.04 20.50
C GLY A 141 -0.28 -1.21 19.05
N TRP A 142 0.11 -2.43 18.67
CA TRP A 142 0.52 -2.75 17.31
C TRP A 142 -0.56 -2.38 16.29
N LYS A 143 -1.83 -2.70 16.57
CA LYS A 143 -2.95 -2.35 15.69
C LYS A 143 -3.14 -0.83 15.56
N ARG A 144 -2.81 -0.04 16.59
CA ARG A 144 -2.90 1.43 16.54
C ARG A 144 -1.87 1.99 15.55
N ILE A 145 -0.62 1.53 15.63
CA ILE A 145 0.45 1.91 14.71
C ILE A 145 0.10 1.49 13.27
N GLN A 146 -0.42 0.27 13.10
CA GLN A 146 -0.83 -0.24 11.78
C GLN A 146 -2.00 0.55 11.17
N ARG A 147 -2.74 1.39 11.92
CA ARG A 147 -3.77 2.26 11.34
C ARG A 147 -3.21 3.53 10.69
N LEU A 148 -1.95 3.89 10.95
CA LEU A 148 -1.32 5.04 10.29
C LEU A 148 -1.28 4.86 8.76
N VAL A 149 -1.32 3.61 8.28
CA VAL A 149 -1.40 3.29 6.84
C VAL A 149 -2.63 3.91 6.16
N TYR A 150 -3.74 4.14 6.88
CA TYR A 150 -4.92 4.81 6.30
C TYR A 150 -4.63 6.28 6.01
N ALA A 151 -3.98 6.98 6.94
CA ALA A 151 -3.57 8.37 6.75
C ALA A 151 -2.49 8.48 5.66
N ALA A 152 -1.49 7.57 5.68
CA ALA A 152 -0.48 7.49 4.64
C ALA A 152 -1.11 7.27 3.25
N PHE A 153 -2.13 6.41 3.14
CA PHE A 153 -2.80 6.13 1.88
C PHE A 153 -3.51 7.38 1.31
N VAL A 154 -4.25 8.10 2.15
CA VAL A 154 -4.92 9.34 1.75
C VAL A 154 -3.90 10.39 1.29
N LEU A 155 -2.78 10.53 2.01
CA LEU A 155 -1.72 11.45 1.63
C LEU A 155 -1.00 11.03 0.35
N ALA A 156 -0.79 9.73 0.11
CA ALA A 156 -0.22 9.22 -1.14
C ALA A 156 -1.13 9.49 -2.34
N LEU A 157 -2.45 9.39 -2.18
CA LEU A 157 -3.40 9.78 -3.22
C LEU A 157 -3.42 11.29 -3.45
N ALA A 158 -3.33 12.09 -2.39
CA ALA A 158 -3.21 13.54 -2.50
C ALA A 158 -1.92 13.94 -3.23
N HIS A 159 -0.80 13.32 -2.89
CA HIS A 159 0.50 13.50 -3.54
C HIS A 159 0.40 13.25 -5.04
N TRP A 160 -0.18 12.10 -5.43
CA TRP A 160 -0.42 11.77 -6.82
C TRP A 160 -1.30 12.83 -7.50
N LEU A 161 -2.46 13.15 -6.94
CA LEU A 161 -3.42 14.06 -7.55
C LEU A 161 -2.85 15.48 -7.73
N LEU A 162 -2.08 15.96 -6.76
CA LEU A 162 -1.51 17.31 -6.78
C LEU A 162 -0.35 17.47 -7.77
N LEU A 163 0.36 16.39 -8.11
CA LEU A 163 1.46 16.42 -9.06
C LEU A 163 1.00 16.15 -10.51
N ASP A 164 0.16 15.13 -10.72
CA ASP A 164 -0.27 14.77 -12.07
C ASP A 164 -1.52 15.54 -12.54
N TRP A 165 -2.29 16.12 -11.61
CA TRP A 165 -3.63 16.69 -11.86
C TRP A 165 -4.61 15.74 -12.59
N ASN A 166 -4.26 14.46 -12.71
CA ASN A 166 -5.05 13.45 -13.38
C ASN A 166 -5.72 12.54 -12.36
N TRP A 167 -7.01 12.79 -12.11
CA TRP A 167 -7.78 12.05 -11.13
C TRP A 167 -8.17 10.63 -11.58
N LYS A 168 -8.13 10.32 -12.89
CA LYS A 168 -8.66 9.04 -13.41
C LYS A 168 -7.88 7.84 -12.87
N PRO A 169 -6.54 7.79 -12.95
CA PRO A 169 -5.78 6.68 -12.39
C PRO A 169 -5.98 6.55 -10.89
N ALA A 170 -5.93 7.66 -10.14
CA ALA A 170 -6.17 7.66 -8.70
C ALA A 170 -7.55 7.10 -8.34
N ALA A 171 -8.61 7.49 -9.08
CA ALA A 171 -9.96 7.00 -8.89
C ALA A 171 -10.08 5.50 -9.15
N ILE A 172 -9.46 4.96 -10.22
CA ILE A 172 -9.50 3.53 -10.54
C ILE A 172 -8.92 2.68 -9.39
N HIS A 173 -7.89 3.17 -8.71
CA HIS A 173 -7.29 2.48 -7.57
C HIS A 173 -8.09 2.65 -6.27
N LEU A 174 -8.73 3.82 -6.10
CA LEU A 174 -9.56 4.11 -4.94
C LEU A 174 -10.91 3.37 -4.99
N LEU A 175 -11.51 3.23 -6.17
CA LEU A 175 -12.85 2.69 -6.37
C LEU A 175 -13.06 1.29 -5.76
N PRO A 176 -12.17 0.29 -5.98
CA PRO A 176 -12.32 -1.02 -5.36
C PRO A 176 -12.32 -0.96 -3.84
N LEU A 177 -11.47 -0.12 -3.25
CA LEU A 177 -11.39 0.06 -1.81
C LEU A 177 -12.65 0.77 -1.29
N ALA A 178 -13.05 1.87 -1.91
CA ALA A 178 -14.26 2.60 -1.56
C ALA A 178 -15.51 1.71 -1.63
N MET A 179 -15.64 0.92 -2.70
CA MET A 179 -16.73 -0.04 -2.87
C MET A 179 -16.73 -1.09 -1.76
N ALA A 180 -15.59 -1.68 -1.44
CA ALA A 180 -15.49 -2.66 -0.35
C ALA A 180 -15.90 -2.06 1.01
N TRP A 181 -15.50 -0.81 1.28
CA TRP A 181 -15.88 -0.10 2.51
C TRP A 181 -17.37 0.26 2.56
N LEU A 182 -17.97 0.70 1.45
CA LEU A 182 -19.41 0.97 1.34
C LEU A 182 -20.22 -0.31 1.53
N LEU A 183 -19.82 -1.41 0.88
CA LEU A 183 -20.45 -2.72 1.04
C LEU A 183 -20.38 -3.21 2.49
N ARG A 184 -19.24 -3.04 3.15
CA ARG A 184 -19.08 -3.32 4.58
C ARG A 184 -20.07 -2.51 5.41
N ALA A 185 -20.15 -1.20 5.20
CA ALA A 185 -21.05 -0.33 5.96
C ALA A 185 -22.52 -0.76 5.82
N TRP A 186 -22.95 -1.08 4.59
CA TRP A 186 -24.30 -1.55 4.29
C TRP A 186 -24.63 -2.93 4.87
N ARG A 187 -23.71 -3.89 4.80
CA ARG A 187 -23.91 -5.25 5.36
C ARG A 187 -23.91 -5.27 6.89
N VAL A 188 -23.10 -4.42 7.52
CA VAL A 188 -23.07 -4.30 8.98
C VAL A 188 -24.34 -3.62 9.48
N SER A 189 -24.79 -2.53 8.84
CA SER A 189 -26.02 -1.83 9.24
C SER A 189 -27.26 -2.73 9.11
N THR A 190 -27.38 -3.48 8.01
CA THR A 190 -28.50 -4.40 7.78
C THR A 190 -28.57 -5.54 8.81
N LYS A 191 -27.43 -6.09 9.25
CA LYS A 191 -27.40 -7.09 10.33
C LYS A 191 -27.89 -6.53 11.67
N VAL A 192 -27.39 -5.35 12.06
CA VAL A 192 -27.78 -4.68 13.32
C VAL A 192 -29.26 -4.33 13.32
N THR A 193 -29.81 -3.86 12.20
CA THR A 193 -31.24 -3.58 12.08
C THR A 193 -32.07 -4.85 12.23
N ARG A 194 -31.67 -5.95 11.58
CA ARG A 194 -32.40 -7.23 11.64
C ARG A 194 -32.45 -7.78 13.07
N GLU A 195 -31.35 -7.75 13.81
CA GLU A 195 -31.31 -8.22 15.21
C GLU A 195 -32.20 -7.41 16.15
N ARG A 196 -32.39 -6.10 15.88
CA ARG A 196 -33.29 -5.24 16.68
C ARG A 196 -34.77 -5.43 16.38
N THR A 197 -35.14 -5.91 15.19
CA THR A 197 -36.54 -6.15 14.82
C THR A 197 -37.08 -7.48 15.37
N PHE A 198 -36.19 -8.40 15.76
CA PHE A 198 -36.54 -9.72 16.31
C PHE A 198 -36.25 -9.84 17.83
N ALA A 199 -35.97 -8.73 18.51
CA ALA A 199 -35.81 -8.61 19.96
C ALA A 199 -36.99 -7.84 20.55
#